data_AF-A0ABD5UGB2-F1
#
_entry.id   AF-A0ABD5UGB2-F1
#
_cell.length_a   1.000
_cell.length_b   1.000
_cell.length_c   1.000
_cell.angle_alpha   90.00
_cell.angle_beta   90.00
_cell.angle_gamma   90.00
#
_symmetry.space_group_name_H-M   'P 1'
#
loop_
_entity.id
_entity.type
_entity.pdbx_description
1 polymer ?
#
loop_
_entity_poly.entity_id
_entity_poly.type
_entity_poly.pdbx_seq_one_letter_code
_entity_poly.pdbx_strand_id
1 'polypeptide(L)'
;MGIFDRLFGSGGGDDGNDPPGETAKDHIENPAESDILLDPELLEGKVNVDRRAEIIDTHYDDVSTDDARFIAETVKEYVESYDLRKGDARSRIEERTGLDRDRVVEILWTERSSVQNCDKVRSWQDAETPMMFVWKLGDECSQICADVEEATAGRDEPIPLGELQELLREKAEEYADEGGTPERMDHWVPHHKCKALLQMKV
;
A
#
# COMPACT_ATOMS: atom_id res chain seq x y z
N MET A 1 35.16 3.54 51.55
CA MET A 1 35.22 2.86 52.86
C MET A 1 33.89 3.08 53.57
N GLY A 2 33.21 1.96 53.85
CA GLY A 2 32.21 1.71 54.90
C GLY A 2 31.09 2.72 55.17
N ILE A 3 29.84 2.26 55.04
CA ILE A 3 28.83 2.43 56.08
C ILE A 3 27.73 1.34 56.00
N PHE A 4 27.70 0.53 57.07
CA PHE A 4 26.56 -0.13 57.73
C PHE A 4 25.79 -1.30 57.07
N ASP A 5 26.37 -2.49 57.26
CA ASP A 5 25.89 -3.62 58.10
C ASP A 5 24.39 -3.82 58.45
N ARG A 6 24.02 -5.12 58.40
CA ARG A 6 23.02 -5.89 59.19
C ARG A 6 21.54 -5.83 58.75
N LEU A 7 20.76 -6.93 58.66
CA LEU A 7 20.66 -8.11 59.54
C LEU A 7 19.72 -9.20 58.94
N PHE A 8 20.01 -10.48 59.25
CA PHE A 8 19.21 -11.74 59.09
C PHE A 8 19.03 -12.27 57.66
N GLY A 9 19.21 -13.56 57.33
CA GLY A 9 19.28 -14.79 58.13
C GLY A 9 18.29 -15.83 57.58
N SER A 10 18.79 -17.03 57.26
CA SER A 10 18.08 -18.23 56.75
C SER A 10 17.73 -18.19 55.25
N GLY A 11 18.10 -19.16 54.41
CA GLY A 11 18.36 -20.57 54.66
C GLY A 11 17.11 -21.39 54.32
N GLY A 12 16.91 -21.63 53.02
CA GLY A 12 15.81 -22.37 52.39
C GLY A 12 15.62 -21.78 50.99
N GLY A 13 15.92 -22.44 49.87
CA GLY A 13 15.72 -23.84 49.56
C GLY A 13 14.31 -24.00 48.98
N ASP A 14 14.09 -23.53 47.76
CA ASP A 14 13.24 -24.22 46.77
C ASP A 14 13.45 -23.62 45.37
N ASP A 15 13.57 -24.51 44.39
CA ASP A 15 13.77 -24.24 42.99
C ASP A 15 12.40 -23.96 42.36
N GLY A 16 12.18 -22.75 41.84
CA GLY A 16 10.94 -22.40 41.16
C GLY A 16 10.78 -20.91 40.99
N ASN A 17 11.55 -20.32 40.09
CA ASN A 17 11.33 -18.94 39.67
C ASN A 17 11.12 -18.90 38.16
N ASP A 18 9.86 -19.03 37.75
CA ASP A 18 9.36 -18.44 36.52
C ASP A 18 9.60 -16.91 36.56
N PRO A 19 10.28 -16.31 35.58
CA PRO A 19 10.10 -14.89 35.32
C PRO A 19 8.88 -14.70 34.39
N PRO A 20 7.95 -13.78 34.72
CA PRO A 20 6.87 -13.41 33.82
C PRO A 20 7.47 -12.53 32.71
N GLY A 21 7.49 -13.07 31.49
CA GLY A 21 7.88 -12.38 30.28
C GLY A 21 6.81 -12.58 29.21
N GLU A 22 5.71 -11.85 29.34
CA GLU A 22 4.95 -11.32 28.21
C GLU A 22 5.95 -10.60 27.28
N THR A 23 5.97 -10.73 25.95
CA THR A 23 4.89 -10.99 24.98
C THR A 23 5.46 -11.58 23.68
N ALA A 24 4.67 -12.45 23.04
CA ALA A 24 4.58 -12.68 21.60
C ALA A 24 5.90 -12.97 20.83
N LYS A 25 6.36 -14.23 20.92
CA LYS A 25 6.96 -14.91 19.77
C LYS A 25 5.90 -15.86 19.20
N ASP A 26 4.82 -15.29 18.68
CA ASP A 26 3.85 -16.09 17.95
C ASP A 26 4.31 -16.24 16.51
N HIS A 27 4.53 -17.52 16.19
CA HIS A 27 4.63 -18.17 14.90
C HIS A 27 4.41 -17.28 13.67
N ILE A 28 5.51 -17.04 12.94
CA ILE A 28 5.43 -16.81 11.50
C ILE A 28 5.13 -18.17 10.86
N GLU A 29 3.85 -18.47 10.70
CA GLU A 29 3.38 -19.56 9.86
C GLU A 29 3.59 -19.15 8.39
N ASN A 30 4.51 -19.86 7.72
CA ASN A 30 4.59 -20.07 6.28
C ASN A 30 4.33 -18.85 5.33
N PRO A 31 5.38 -18.19 4.80
CA PRO A 31 5.24 -17.03 3.89
C PRO A 31 4.66 -17.34 2.49
N ALA A 32 4.23 -18.58 2.25
CA ALA A 32 3.63 -19.01 0.98
C ALA A 32 2.10 -18.79 0.93
N GLU A 33 1.44 -18.52 2.05
CA GLU A 33 0.04 -18.08 2.11
C GLU A 33 0.01 -16.57 2.42
N SER A 34 0.68 -15.80 1.57
CA SER A 34 0.46 -14.36 1.53
C SER A 34 -0.94 -14.15 0.99
N ASP A 35 -1.93 -13.98 1.88
CA ASP A 35 -3.25 -13.41 1.58
C ASP A 35 -3.03 -11.98 1.08
N ILE A 36 -2.53 -11.84 -0.15
CA ILE A 36 -2.44 -10.55 -0.84
C ILE A 36 -3.88 -10.11 -0.98
N LEU A 37 -4.21 -9.02 -0.29
CA LEU A 37 -5.54 -8.42 -0.33
C LEU A 37 -5.62 -7.64 -1.64
N LEU A 38 -5.71 -8.36 -2.75
CA LEU A 38 -6.02 -7.77 -4.05
C LEU A 38 -7.47 -8.11 -4.33
N ASP A 39 -8.26 -7.08 -4.65
CA ASP A 39 -9.63 -7.27 -5.08
C ASP A 39 -9.68 -8.22 -6.29
N PRO A 40 -10.31 -9.42 -6.17
CA PRO A 40 -10.35 -10.41 -7.24
C PRO A 40 -10.97 -9.88 -8.53
N GLU A 41 -11.90 -8.92 -8.46
CA GLU A 41 -12.58 -8.37 -9.64
C GLU A 41 -11.68 -7.40 -10.43
N LEU A 42 -10.62 -6.86 -9.81
CA LEU A 42 -9.57 -6.11 -10.51
C LEU A 42 -8.66 -7.01 -11.34
N LEU A 43 -8.76 -8.34 -11.18
CA LEU A 43 -8.00 -9.30 -11.99
C LEU A 43 -8.64 -9.53 -13.37
N GLU A 44 -9.89 -9.11 -13.58
CA GLU A 44 -10.61 -9.23 -14.86
C GLU A 44 -10.17 -8.16 -15.89
N GLY A 45 -9.25 -8.53 -16.78
CA GLY A 45 -8.66 -7.59 -17.75
C GLY A 45 -7.68 -6.62 -17.09
N LYS A 46 -7.04 -5.72 -17.85
CA LYS A 46 -6.09 -4.76 -17.26
C LYS A 46 -6.82 -3.61 -16.54
N VAL A 47 -7.94 -3.15 -17.08
CA VAL A 47 -8.87 -2.23 -16.40
C VAL A 47 -10.31 -2.75 -16.48
N ASN A 48 -10.84 -3.19 -15.33
CA ASN A 48 -12.28 -3.41 -15.11
C ASN A 48 -12.97 -2.05 -14.86
N VAL A 49 -13.77 -1.58 -15.82
CA VAL A 49 -14.39 -0.24 -15.79
C VAL A 49 -15.42 -0.14 -14.69
N ASP A 50 -16.30 -1.14 -14.56
CA ASP A 50 -17.41 -1.09 -13.60
C ASP A 50 -16.85 -1.07 -12.18
N ARG A 51 -15.90 -1.96 -11.88
CA ARG A 51 -15.25 -1.98 -10.56
C ARG A 51 -14.45 -0.70 -10.29
N ARG A 52 -13.75 -0.17 -11.29
CA ARG A 52 -13.01 1.09 -11.14
C ARG A 52 -13.94 2.28 -10.92
N ALA A 53 -15.11 2.29 -11.54
CA ALA A 53 -16.12 3.32 -11.33
C ALA A 53 -16.63 3.28 -9.89
N GLU A 54 -16.90 2.09 -9.33
CA GLU A 54 -17.29 1.94 -7.92
C GLU A 54 -16.21 2.45 -6.96
N ILE A 55 -14.94 2.13 -7.22
CA ILE A 55 -13.81 2.64 -6.43
C ILE A 55 -13.77 4.17 -6.49
N ILE A 56 -13.94 4.76 -7.67
CA ILE A 56 -13.91 6.22 -7.83
C ILE A 56 -15.10 6.86 -7.09
N ASP A 57 -16.31 6.35 -7.28
CA ASP A 57 -17.54 6.83 -6.61
C ASP A 57 -17.44 6.72 -5.08
N THR A 58 -16.75 5.69 -4.57
CA THR A 58 -16.56 5.47 -3.13
C THR A 58 -15.54 6.42 -2.51
N HIS A 59 -14.46 6.78 -3.22
CA HIS A 59 -13.33 7.50 -2.63
C HIS A 59 -13.22 8.97 -3.07
N TYR A 60 -14.11 9.43 -3.94
CA TYR A 60 -14.13 10.81 -4.42
C TYR A 60 -15.54 11.38 -4.30
N ASP A 61 -15.87 11.93 -3.12
CA ASP A 61 -17.21 12.45 -2.78
C ASP A 61 -17.74 13.55 -3.72
N ASP A 62 -16.85 14.22 -4.45
CA ASP A 62 -17.12 15.28 -5.42
C ASP A 62 -17.39 14.74 -6.84
N VAL A 63 -17.33 13.42 -7.03
CA VAL A 63 -17.56 12.74 -8.31
C VAL A 63 -18.89 12.01 -8.25
N SER A 64 -19.78 12.30 -9.20
CA SER A 64 -21.04 11.55 -9.32
C SER A 64 -20.79 10.14 -9.88
N THR A 65 -21.68 9.17 -9.63
CA THR A 65 -21.55 7.81 -10.17
C THR A 65 -21.41 7.76 -11.70
N ASP A 66 -22.11 8.65 -12.42
CA ASP A 66 -22.00 8.74 -13.88
C ASP A 66 -20.63 9.30 -14.30
N ASP A 67 -20.13 10.31 -13.60
CA ASP A 67 -18.80 10.86 -13.83
C ASP A 67 -17.69 9.87 -13.42
N ALA A 68 -17.90 9.07 -12.38
CA ALA A 68 -16.99 8.02 -11.94
C ALA A 68 -16.81 6.96 -13.03
N ARG A 69 -17.91 6.55 -13.67
CA ARG A 69 -17.87 5.65 -14.84
C ARG A 69 -17.12 6.27 -16.00
N PHE A 70 -17.40 7.52 -16.32
CA PHE A 70 -16.71 8.24 -17.39
C PHE A 70 -15.19 8.36 -17.14
N ILE A 71 -14.79 8.64 -15.90
CA ILE A 71 -13.39 8.68 -15.49
C ILE A 71 -12.76 7.28 -15.63
N ALA A 72 -13.43 6.23 -15.18
CA ALA A 72 -12.94 4.85 -15.30
C ALA A 72 -12.71 4.44 -16.76
N GLU A 73 -13.63 4.78 -17.67
CA GLU A 73 -13.47 4.56 -19.12
C GLU A 73 -12.28 5.35 -19.68
N THR A 74 -12.12 6.60 -19.24
CA THR A 74 -10.99 7.44 -19.64
C THR A 74 -9.65 6.88 -19.13
N VAL A 75 -9.60 6.37 -17.90
CA VAL A 75 -8.42 5.70 -17.34
C VAL A 75 -8.09 4.45 -18.15
N LYS A 76 -9.09 3.63 -18.50
CA LYS A 76 -8.91 2.46 -19.36
C LYS A 76 -8.31 2.84 -20.71
N GLU A 77 -8.93 3.79 -21.42
CA GLU A 77 -8.43 4.27 -22.71
C GLU A 77 -7.00 4.80 -22.56
N TYR A 78 -6.71 5.58 -21.53
CA TYR A 78 -5.38 6.14 -21.30
C TYR A 78 -4.30 5.08 -20.98
N VAL A 79 -4.67 4.01 -20.28
CA VAL A 79 -3.72 2.95 -19.86
C VAL A 79 -3.53 1.90 -20.96
N GLU A 80 -4.59 1.56 -21.70
CA GLU A 80 -4.60 0.47 -22.67
C GLU A 80 -4.43 0.96 -24.12
N SER A 81 -4.79 2.20 -24.44
CA SER A 81 -4.59 2.79 -25.77
C SER A 81 -3.32 3.63 -25.85
N TYR A 82 -2.65 3.58 -27.00
CA TYR A 82 -1.56 4.49 -27.34
C TYR A 82 -2.04 5.85 -27.89
N ASP A 83 -3.33 5.99 -28.16
CA ASP A 83 -3.89 7.14 -28.87
C ASP A 83 -4.28 8.30 -27.93
N LEU A 84 -4.60 8.01 -26.67
CA LEU A 84 -5.00 9.03 -25.71
C LEU A 84 -3.79 9.58 -24.95
N ARG A 85 -3.48 10.87 -25.15
CA ARG A 85 -2.40 11.52 -24.39
C ARG A 85 -2.90 11.93 -23.01
N LYS A 86 -1.97 12.00 -22.06
CA LYS A 86 -2.22 12.44 -20.68
C LYS A 86 -2.90 13.81 -20.58
N GLY A 87 -2.53 14.75 -21.46
CA GLY A 87 -3.16 16.08 -21.52
C GLY A 87 -4.63 15.99 -21.93
N ASP A 88 -4.90 15.24 -22.99
CA ASP A 88 -6.24 15.08 -23.56
C ASP A 88 -7.17 14.33 -22.61
N ALA A 89 -6.67 13.30 -21.92
CA ALA A 89 -7.42 12.58 -20.88
C ALA A 89 -7.89 13.53 -19.75
N ARG A 90 -7.00 14.45 -19.31
CA ARG A 90 -7.34 15.44 -18.27
C ARG A 90 -8.39 16.42 -18.77
N SER A 91 -8.18 16.99 -19.96
CA SER A 91 -9.13 17.95 -20.54
C SER A 91 -10.52 17.32 -20.71
N ARG A 92 -10.61 16.06 -21.17
CA ARG A 92 -11.90 15.35 -21.26
C ARG A 92 -12.61 15.23 -19.91
N ILE A 93 -11.88 14.85 -18.86
CA ILE A 93 -12.46 14.73 -17.51
C ILE A 93 -12.89 16.10 -16.99
N GLU A 94 -12.04 17.11 -17.10
CA GLU A 94 -12.34 18.50 -16.67
C GLU A 94 -13.59 19.04 -17.37
N GLU A 95 -13.67 18.91 -18.70
CA GLU A 95 -14.81 19.37 -19.50
C GLU A 95 -16.12 18.64 -19.16
N ARG A 96 -16.05 17.34 -18.87
CA ARG A 96 -17.24 16.52 -18.61
C ARG A 96 -17.77 16.68 -17.19
N THR A 97 -16.88 16.74 -16.21
CA THR A 97 -17.22 16.66 -14.78
C THR A 97 -17.30 18.04 -14.12
N GLY A 98 -16.62 19.04 -14.69
CA GLY A 98 -16.51 20.37 -14.08
C GLY A 98 -15.57 20.43 -12.86
N LEU A 99 -14.86 19.33 -12.56
CA LEU A 99 -13.83 19.30 -11.52
C LEU A 99 -12.68 20.24 -11.87
N ASP A 100 -12.05 20.82 -10.85
CA ASP A 100 -10.86 21.64 -11.07
C ASP A 100 -9.67 20.79 -11.55
N ARG A 101 -8.74 21.46 -12.23
CA ARG A 101 -7.58 20.81 -12.83
C ARG A 101 -6.74 20.00 -11.86
N ASP A 102 -6.56 20.48 -10.62
CA ASP A 102 -5.69 19.80 -9.65
C ASP A 102 -6.34 18.53 -9.12
N ARG A 103 -7.66 18.53 -8.98
CA ARG A 103 -8.47 17.36 -8.64
C ARG A 103 -8.49 16.33 -9.78
N VAL A 104 -8.66 16.76 -11.03
CA VAL A 104 -8.56 15.86 -12.19
C VAL A 104 -7.17 15.23 -12.29
N VAL A 105 -6.12 16.02 -12.03
CA VAL A 105 -4.73 15.52 -12.00
C VAL A 105 -4.56 14.47 -10.92
N GLU A 106 -5.15 14.67 -9.75
CA GLU A 106 -5.12 13.73 -8.63
C GLU A 106 -5.79 12.40 -8.93
N ILE A 107 -7.04 12.43 -9.36
CA ILE A 107 -7.83 11.24 -9.66
C ILE A 107 -7.13 10.44 -10.76
N LEU A 108 -6.85 11.09 -11.90
CA LEU A 108 -6.25 10.40 -13.04
C LEU A 108 -4.87 9.80 -12.70
N TRP A 109 -4.05 10.49 -11.91
CA TRP A 109 -2.77 9.95 -11.49
C TRP A 109 -2.93 8.77 -10.54
N THR A 110 -3.79 8.92 -9.53
CA THR A 110 -3.99 7.91 -8.48
C THR A 110 -4.56 6.63 -9.09
N GLU A 111 -5.60 6.74 -9.91
CA GLU A 111 -6.22 5.57 -10.55
C GLU A 111 -5.29 4.88 -11.54
N ARG A 112 -4.54 5.66 -12.34
CA ARG A 112 -3.55 5.09 -13.25
C ARG A 112 -2.44 4.34 -12.49
N SER A 113 -1.96 4.90 -11.37
CA SER A 113 -0.91 4.27 -10.57
C SER A 113 -1.42 3.00 -9.89
N SER A 114 -2.65 3.03 -9.36
CA SER A 114 -3.35 1.86 -8.82
C SER A 114 -3.44 0.73 -9.85
N VAL A 115 -3.94 1.03 -11.07
CA VAL A 115 -4.02 0.05 -12.16
C VAL A 115 -2.65 -0.55 -12.48
N GLN A 116 -1.61 0.28 -12.59
CA GLN A 116 -0.26 -0.20 -12.90
C GLN A 116 0.33 -1.08 -11.81
N ASN A 117 0.08 -0.78 -10.53
CA ASN A 117 0.54 -1.60 -9.42
C ASN A 117 -0.23 -2.92 -9.34
N CYS A 118 -1.55 -2.90 -9.49
CA CYS A 118 -2.38 -4.11 -9.52
C CYS A 118 -1.98 -5.05 -10.68
N ASP A 119 -1.72 -4.50 -11.87
CA ASP A 119 -1.26 -5.27 -13.04
C ASP A 119 0.09 -5.97 -12.79
N LYS A 120 1.03 -5.26 -12.14
CA LYS A 120 2.32 -5.85 -11.72
C LYS A 120 2.12 -6.96 -10.70
N VAL A 121 1.35 -6.70 -9.64
CA VAL A 121 1.08 -7.66 -8.56
C VAL A 121 0.47 -8.93 -9.14
N ARG A 122 -0.54 -8.81 -10.02
CA ARG A 122 -1.11 -9.94 -10.74
C ARG A 122 -0.05 -10.72 -11.52
N SER A 123 0.79 -10.02 -12.31
CA SER A 123 1.85 -10.69 -13.10
C SER A 123 2.88 -11.44 -12.24
N TRP A 124 2.96 -11.13 -10.95
CA TRP A 124 3.89 -11.70 -10.00
C TRP A 124 3.28 -12.78 -9.11
N GLN A 125 2.00 -12.69 -8.82
CA GLN A 125 1.25 -13.74 -8.12
C GLN A 125 1.28 -15.06 -8.90
N ASP A 126 1.29 -14.99 -10.23
CA ASP A 126 1.37 -16.17 -11.10
C ASP A 126 2.80 -16.74 -11.23
N ALA A 127 3.80 -16.17 -10.56
CA ALA A 127 5.19 -16.61 -10.69
C ALA A 127 5.48 -17.84 -9.80
N GLU A 128 6.16 -18.84 -10.36
CA GLU A 128 6.53 -20.08 -9.65
C GLU A 128 7.60 -19.88 -8.56
N THR A 129 8.30 -18.75 -8.56
CA THR A 129 9.38 -18.46 -7.61
C THR A 129 8.92 -17.40 -6.61
N PRO A 130 9.21 -17.54 -5.30
CA PRO A 130 9.02 -16.46 -4.35
C PRO A 130 9.78 -15.21 -4.80
N MET A 131 9.05 -14.15 -5.11
CA MET A 131 9.64 -12.89 -5.59
C MET A 131 9.72 -11.90 -4.43
N MET A 132 10.79 -11.10 -4.43
CA MET A 132 11.08 -10.16 -3.37
C MET A 132 10.92 -8.74 -3.90
N PHE A 133 10.44 -7.82 -3.07
CA PHE A 133 9.98 -6.50 -3.52
C PHE A 133 10.60 -5.37 -2.71
N VAL A 134 10.67 -4.21 -3.37
CA VAL A 134 11.05 -2.94 -2.76
C VAL A 134 10.08 -1.85 -3.18
N TRP A 135 9.84 -0.92 -2.27
CA TRP A 135 9.08 0.30 -2.51
C TRP A 135 10.04 1.45 -2.73
N LYS A 136 10.24 1.84 -3.98
CA LYS A 136 11.27 2.82 -4.35
C LYS A 136 10.71 4.23 -4.45
N LEU A 137 11.37 5.20 -3.83
CA LEU A 137 11.00 6.60 -3.94
C LEU A 137 11.22 7.18 -5.35
N GLY A 138 10.29 8.02 -5.77
CA GLY A 138 10.49 9.03 -6.83
C GLY A 138 10.92 10.38 -6.24
N ASP A 139 11.21 11.36 -7.11
CA ASP A 139 11.84 12.66 -6.73
C ASP A 139 11.07 13.49 -5.68
N GLU A 140 9.76 13.28 -5.53
CA GLU A 140 8.91 13.99 -4.56
C GLU A 140 7.86 13.01 -4.02
N CYS A 141 8.20 12.29 -2.95
CA CYS A 141 7.29 11.36 -2.30
C CYS A 141 6.85 11.88 -0.93
N SER A 142 5.70 11.39 -0.45
CA SER A 142 5.19 11.69 0.89
C SER A 142 6.05 11.01 1.97
N GLN A 143 5.86 11.44 3.23
CA GLN A 143 6.49 10.79 4.38
C GLN A 143 6.13 9.31 4.48
N ILE A 144 4.89 8.94 4.13
CA ILE A 144 4.43 7.53 4.06
C ILE A 144 5.38 6.68 3.23
N CYS A 145 5.70 7.14 2.01
CA CYS A 145 6.61 6.38 1.15
C CYS A 145 8.04 6.36 1.70
N ALA A 146 8.48 7.47 2.29
CA ALA A 146 9.83 7.57 2.86
C ALA A 146 10.03 6.59 4.02
N ASP A 147 9.05 6.47 4.90
CA ASP A 147 9.10 5.55 6.04
C ASP A 147 9.05 4.09 5.61
N VAL A 148 8.29 3.76 4.56
CA VAL A 148 8.30 2.41 3.97
C VAL A 148 9.64 2.13 3.30
N GLU A 149 10.21 3.10 2.57
CA GLU A 149 11.55 2.93 2.02
C GLU A 149 12.57 2.75 3.14
N GLU A 150 12.54 3.54 4.22
CA GLU A 150 13.45 3.40 5.37
C GLU A 150 13.31 2.04 6.06
N ALA A 151 12.08 1.59 6.32
CA ALA A 151 11.80 0.29 6.93
C ALA A 151 12.28 -0.89 6.06
N THR A 152 12.43 -0.68 4.76
CA THR A 152 12.97 -1.69 3.82
C THR A 152 14.45 -1.44 3.47
N ALA A 153 14.95 -0.22 3.64
CA ALA A 153 16.30 0.21 3.33
C ALA A 153 17.24 -0.17 4.48
N GLY A 154 17.99 -1.24 4.28
CA GLY A 154 18.92 -1.77 5.28
C GLY A 154 18.59 -3.20 5.71
N ARG A 155 17.48 -3.76 5.23
CA ARG A 155 17.30 -5.20 5.23
C ARG A 155 18.27 -5.80 4.20
N ASP A 156 19.04 -6.80 4.63
CA ASP A 156 19.95 -7.53 3.76
C ASP A 156 19.17 -8.29 2.66
N GLU A 157 17.89 -8.59 2.92
CA GLU A 157 16.97 -9.27 2.01
C GLU A 157 15.75 -8.37 1.73
N PRO A 158 15.32 -8.22 0.47
CA PRO A 158 14.04 -7.59 0.14
C PRO A 158 12.86 -8.40 0.71
N ILE A 159 11.64 -7.87 0.69
CA ILE A 159 10.51 -8.49 1.43
C ILE A 159 9.46 -9.14 0.52
N PRO A 160 8.72 -10.16 0.99
CA PRO A 160 7.57 -10.71 0.28
C PRO A 160 6.48 -9.66 0.04
N LEU A 161 5.62 -9.91 -0.96
CA LEU A 161 4.62 -8.94 -1.38
C LEU A 161 3.56 -8.64 -0.31
N GLY A 162 3.12 -9.67 0.43
CA GLY A 162 2.18 -9.51 1.55
C GLY A 162 2.76 -8.64 2.66
N GLU A 163 4.00 -8.91 3.09
CA GLU A 163 4.70 -8.10 4.10
C GLU A 163 4.84 -6.63 3.65
N LEU A 164 5.12 -6.40 2.36
CA LEU A 164 5.15 -5.03 1.82
C LEU A 164 3.78 -4.37 1.84
N GLN A 165 2.71 -5.11 1.50
CA GLN A 165 1.35 -4.58 1.51
C GLN A 165 0.90 -4.20 2.94
N GLU A 166 1.22 -5.04 3.93
CA GLU A 166 0.96 -4.77 5.34
C GLU A 166 1.70 -3.53 5.83
N LEU A 167 3.00 -3.42 5.53
CA LEU A 167 3.81 -2.25 5.90
C LEU A 167 3.28 -0.96 5.27
N LEU A 168 2.88 -1.01 3.99
CA LEU A 168 2.25 0.13 3.33
C LEU A 168 0.91 0.52 3.96
N ARG A 169 0.10 -0.45 4.39
CA ARG A 169 -1.16 -0.19 5.11
C ARG A 169 -0.91 0.42 6.47
N GLU A 170 -0.01 -0.15 7.26
CA GLU A 170 0.38 0.38 8.57
C GLU A 170 0.83 1.85 8.45
N LYS A 171 1.70 2.17 7.49
CA LYS A 171 2.14 3.55 7.27
C LYS A 171 1.02 4.45 6.74
N ALA A 172 0.13 3.94 5.90
CA ALA A 172 -1.04 4.72 5.50
C ALA A 172 -1.98 5.02 6.69
N GLU A 173 -2.13 4.09 7.64
CA GLU A 173 -2.91 4.29 8.88
C GLU A 173 -2.26 5.32 9.81
N GLU A 174 -0.94 5.22 10.03
CA GLU A 174 -0.17 6.18 10.85
C GLU A 174 -0.33 7.62 10.36
N TYR A 175 -0.42 7.80 9.05
CA TYR A 175 -0.53 9.09 8.37
C TYR A 175 -1.94 9.36 7.81
N ALA A 176 -2.99 8.74 8.35
CA ALA A 176 -4.36 8.92 7.86
C ALA A 176 -4.80 10.40 7.85
N ASP A 177 -4.45 11.15 8.90
CA ASP A 177 -4.75 12.59 9.00
C ASP A 177 -3.89 13.47 8.06
N GLU A 178 -2.84 12.91 7.46
CA GLU A 178 -1.92 13.58 6.54
C GLU A 178 -2.12 13.14 5.07
N GLY A 179 -3.21 12.42 4.80
CA GLY A 179 -3.58 11.97 3.44
C GLY A 179 -3.21 10.53 3.12
N GLY A 180 -2.87 9.71 4.13
CA GLY A 180 -2.83 8.26 4.01
C GLY A 180 -4.21 7.68 3.68
N THR A 181 -4.24 6.62 2.87
CA THR A 181 -5.47 5.97 2.40
C THR A 181 -5.41 4.46 2.67
N PRO A 182 -5.38 4.02 3.94
CA PRO A 182 -5.23 2.61 4.28
C PRO A 182 -6.36 1.71 3.75
N GLU A 183 -7.57 2.26 3.64
CA GLU A 183 -8.73 1.61 3.03
C GLU A 183 -8.56 1.35 1.52
N ARG A 184 -7.57 1.98 0.88
CA ARG A 184 -7.25 1.81 -0.54
C ARG A 184 -6.03 0.94 -0.79
N MET A 185 -5.48 0.30 0.24
CA MET A 185 -4.33 -0.59 0.10
C MET A 185 -4.64 -1.88 -0.67
N ASP A 186 -5.90 -2.27 -0.74
CA ASP A 186 -6.32 -3.38 -1.59
C ASP A 186 -6.13 -3.07 -3.08
N HIS A 187 -5.93 -1.79 -3.40
CA HIS A 187 -5.70 -1.26 -4.73
C HIS A 187 -4.28 -0.68 -4.90
N TRP A 188 -3.38 -0.96 -3.96
CA TRP A 188 -1.99 -0.48 -3.94
C TRP A 188 -1.85 1.05 -3.99
N VAL A 189 -2.74 1.75 -3.28
CA VAL A 189 -2.74 3.21 -3.11
C VAL A 189 -2.55 3.53 -1.62
N PRO A 190 -1.31 3.74 -1.15
CA PRO A 190 -1.08 4.11 0.25
C PRO A 190 -1.47 5.58 0.54
N HIS A 191 -1.50 6.42 -0.49
CA HIS A 191 -1.97 7.81 -0.43
C HIS A 191 -2.24 8.35 -1.84
N HIS A 192 -2.95 9.47 -1.92
CA HIS A 192 -3.20 10.16 -3.19
C HIS A 192 -1.90 10.65 -3.86
N LYS A 193 -1.89 10.67 -5.21
CA LYS A 193 -0.74 11.11 -6.03
C LYS A 193 0.58 10.38 -5.73
N CYS A 194 0.52 9.15 -5.21
CA CYS A 194 1.73 8.36 -4.93
C CYS A 194 2.63 8.23 -6.17
N LYS A 195 3.91 8.62 -6.01
CA LYS A 195 4.93 8.57 -7.07
C LYS A 195 5.95 7.45 -6.87
N ALA A 196 5.86 6.73 -5.76
CA ALA A 196 6.73 5.60 -5.48
C ALA A 196 6.43 4.44 -6.44
N LEU A 197 7.45 3.61 -6.65
CA LEU A 197 7.40 2.53 -7.61
C LEU A 197 7.56 1.20 -6.88
N LEU A 198 6.57 0.34 -7.06
CA LEU A 198 6.69 -1.08 -6.73
C LEU A 198 7.64 -1.75 -7.73
N GLN A 199 8.73 -2.32 -7.23
CA GLN A 199 9.76 -2.99 -8.01
C GLN A 199 10.07 -4.38 -7.45
N MET A 200 10.19 -5.35 -8.37
CA MET A 200 10.73 -6.67 -8.08
C MET A 200 12.26 -6.60 -7.99
N LYS A 201 12.82 -7.23 -6.96
CA LYS A 201 14.23 -7.53 -6.81
C LYS A 201 14.45 -9.02 -7.06
N VAL A 202 15.31 -9.31 -8.03
CA VAL A 202 15.83 -10.65 -8.35
C VAL A 202 17.19 -10.82 -7.68
#